data_AF-A0A538KNS6-F1
#
_entry.id   AF-A0A538KNS6-F1
#
_cell.length_a   1.000
_cell.length_b   1.000
_cell.length_c   1.000
_cell.angle_alpha   90.00
_cell.angle_beta   90.00
_cell.angle_gamma   90.00
#
_symmetry.space_group_name_H-M   'P 1'
#
loop_
_entity.id
_entity.type
_entity.pdbx_description
1 polymer ?
#
loop_
_entity_poly.entity_id
_entity_poly.type
_entity_poly.pdbx_seq_one_letter_code
_entity_poly.pdbx_strand_id
1 'polypeptide(L)'
;MSGRLLRIGAGVLFATAILLVLVVLVPTRRSLFVGIYELVLAAIAVGNLVGSFRTLEPQAWMRSPFERDPEKPEEPQPIAELDRIDRTVVLGAANEFDFHYRLRPLLRQVAAERLYGLHGVDLDRDPERARPLLGDELWEVVRPDREVGRRSGPGLPAAGLAAHVGRLEQL
;
A
#
# COMPACT_ATOMS: atom_id res chain seq x y z
N MET A 1 -31.49 -11.60 7.20
CA MET A 1 -31.43 -12.77 8.12
C MET A 1 -32.56 -13.78 7.91
N SER A 2 -33.72 -13.38 7.38
CA SER A 2 -34.92 -14.22 7.25
C SER A 2 -34.82 -15.37 6.23
N GLY A 3 -33.97 -15.27 5.21
CA GLY A 3 -33.87 -16.27 4.13
C GLY A 3 -33.20 -17.59 4.53
N ARG A 4 -32.28 -17.60 5.50
CA ARG A 4 -31.65 -18.85 6.00
C ARG A 4 -32.59 -19.62 6.91
N LEU A 5 -33.33 -18.93 7.77
CA LEU A 5 -34.33 -19.53 8.65
C LEU A 5 -35.47 -20.18 7.86
N LEU A 6 -35.91 -19.55 6.76
CA LEU A 6 -36.93 -20.12 5.87
C LEU A 6 -36.45 -21.41 5.18
N ARG A 7 -35.18 -21.46 4.75
CA ARG A 7 -34.61 -22.65 4.09
C ARG A 7 -34.41 -23.82 5.04
N ILE A 8 -34.02 -23.56 6.28
CA ILE A 8 -33.90 -24.59 7.32
C ILE A 8 -35.29 -25.13 7.67
N GLY A 9 -36.28 -24.25 7.88
CA GLY A 9 -37.66 -24.64 8.14
C GLY A 9 -38.27 -25.47 7.01
N ALA A 10 -38.04 -25.07 5.74
CA ALA A 10 -38.51 -25.81 4.57
C ALA A 10 -37.86 -27.19 4.43
N GLY A 11 -36.57 -27.32 4.74
CA GLY A 11 -35.86 -28.61 4.73
C GLY A 11 -36.41 -29.58 5.78
N VAL A 12 -36.70 -29.08 6.99
CA VAL A 12 -37.31 -29.88 8.06
C VAL A 12 -38.72 -30.32 7.67
N LEU A 13 -39.54 -29.42 7.13
CA LEU A 13 -40.91 -29.73 6.75
C LEU A 13 -40.96 -30.77 5.61
N PHE A 14 -40.07 -30.66 4.63
CA PHE A 14 -39.98 -31.57 3.49
C PHE A 14 -39.52 -32.98 3.91
N ALA A 15 -38.53 -33.06 4.80
CA ALA A 15 -38.08 -34.34 5.37
C ALA A 15 -39.19 -35.02 6.19
N THR A 16 -39.97 -34.24 6.94
CA THR A 16 -41.09 -34.73 7.75
C THR A 16 -42.25 -35.22 6.87
N ALA A 17 -42.52 -34.54 5.75
CA ALA A 17 -43.56 -34.93 4.80
C ALA A 17 -43.21 -36.22 4.04
N ILE A 18 -41.97 -36.36 3.56
CA ILE A 18 -41.50 -37.58 2.89
C ILE A 18 -41.59 -38.79 3.82
N LEU A 19 -41.22 -38.60 5.08
CA LEU A 19 -41.31 -39.64 6.10
C LEU A 19 -42.74 -40.13 6.30
N LEU A 20 -43.68 -39.20 6.49
CA LEU A 20 -45.07 -39.54 6.78
C LEU A 20 -45.70 -40.33 5.64
N VAL A 21 -45.34 -39.99 4.40
CA VAL A 21 -45.74 -40.74 3.19
C VAL A 21 -45.13 -42.15 3.18
N LEU A 22 -43.85 -42.30 3.55
CA LEU A 22 -43.15 -43.59 3.52
C LEU A 22 -43.68 -44.59 4.57
N VAL A 23 -44.06 -44.10 5.76
CA VAL A 23 -44.59 -44.91 6.87
C VAL A 23 -45.99 -45.44 6.58
N VAL A 24 -46.81 -44.69 5.84
CA VAL A 24 -48.18 -45.09 5.49
C VAL A 24 -48.19 -46.13 4.37
N LEU A 25 -47.22 -46.12 3.44
CA LEU A 25 -47.24 -46.98 2.25
C LEU A 25 -46.71 -48.41 2.45
N VAL A 26 -45.91 -48.71 3.49
CA VAL A 26 -45.25 -50.03 3.61
C VAL A 26 -45.32 -50.62 5.03
N PRO A 27 -46.39 -51.37 5.37
CA PRO A 27 -46.58 -51.92 6.72
C PRO A 27 -45.63 -53.11 7.06
N THR A 28 -45.05 -53.76 6.05
CA THR A 28 -44.51 -55.14 6.17
C THR A 28 -43.04 -55.23 6.60
N ARG A 29 -42.29 -54.13 6.67
CA ARG A 29 -40.88 -54.12 7.12
C ARG A 29 -40.56 -52.95 8.07
N ARG A 30 -41.45 -52.67 9.02
CA ARG A 30 -41.36 -51.53 9.96
C ARG A 30 -39.99 -51.36 10.63
N SER A 31 -39.31 -52.44 11.02
CA SER A 31 -38.04 -52.33 11.78
C SER A 31 -36.89 -51.68 11.00
N LEU A 32 -36.74 -51.98 9.71
CA LEU A 32 -35.69 -51.36 8.88
C LEU A 32 -35.99 -49.89 8.58
N PHE A 33 -37.27 -49.56 8.34
CA PHE A 33 -37.68 -48.18 8.06
C PHE A 33 -37.56 -47.28 9.28
N VAL A 34 -37.86 -47.78 10.48
CA VAL A 34 -37.66 -47.02 11.73
C VAL A 34 -36.18 -46.75 12.00
N GLY A 35 -35.29 -47.74 11.78
CA GLY A 35 -33.85 -47.54 11.99
C GLY A 35 -33.23 -46.52 11.03
N ILE A 36 -33.60 -46.56 9.74
CA ILE A 36 -33.16 -45.56 8.76
C ILE A 36 -33.70 -44.17 9.12
N TYR A 37 -34.94 -44.11 9.62
CA TYR A 37 -35.53 -42.85 10.04
C TYR A 37 -34.81 -42.22 11.24
N GLU A 38 -34.53 -42.99 12.29
CA GLU A 38 -33.79 -42.51 13.46
C GLU A 38 -32.39 -42.02 13.07
N LEU A 39 -31.72 -42.72 12.15
CA LEU A 39 -30.40 -42.33 11.67
C LEU A 39 -30.42 -40.99 10.92
N VAL A 40 -31.41 -40.79 10.04
CA VAL A 40 -31.59 -39.54 9.30
C VAL A 40 -31.96 -38.39 10.26
N LEU A 41 -32.84 -38.65 11.24
CA LEU A 41 -33.22 -37.66 12.25
C LEU A 41 -32.02 -37.24 13.11
N ALA A 42 -31.21 -38.20 13.55
CA ALA A 42 -29.99 -37.95 14.29
C ALA A 42 -28.96 -37.16 13.47
N ALA A 43 -28.76 -37.51 12.20
CA ALA A 43 -27.86 -36.78 11.31
C ALA A 43 -28.30 -35.32 11.10
N ILE A 44 -29.60 -35.08 10.95
CA ILE A 44 -30.17 -33.72 10.83
C ILE A 44 -30.00 -32.96 12.16
N ALA A 45 -30.31 -33.58 13.30
CA ALA A 45 -30.18 -32.94 14.61
C ALA A 45 -28.72 -32.55 14.91
N VAL A 46 -27.77 -33.47 14.67
CA VAL A 46 -26.34 -33.21 14.83
C VAL A 46 -25.84 -32.15 13.85
N GLY A 47 -26.26 -32.21 12.59
CA GLY A 47 -25.89 -31.21 11.59
C GLY A 47 -26.36 -29.79 11.93
N ASN A 48 -27.58 -29.66 12.46
CA ASN A 48 -28.10 -28.37 12.93
C ASN A 48 -27.38 -27.87 14.19
N LEU A 49 -27.08 -28.77 15.13
CA LEU A 49 -26.34 -28.43 16.35
C LEU A 49 -24.93 -27.93 16.02
N VAL A 50 -24.18 -28.68 15.21
CA VAL A 50 -22.83 -28.29 14.76
C VAL A 50 -22.87 -27.02 13.92
N GLY A 51 -23.88 -26.87 13.05
CA GLY A 51 -24.09 -25.65 12.27
C GLY A 51 -24.35 -24.43 13.15
N SER A 52 -25.12 -24.57 14.23
CA SER A 52 -25.39 -23.51 15.19
C SER A 52 -24.12 -23.05 15.92
N PHE A 53 -23.25 -24.00 16.32
CA PHE A 53 -21.95 -23.68 16.90
C PHE A 53 -21.00 -22.98 15.91
N ARG A 54 -21.09 -23.28 14.60
CA ARG A 54 -20.30 -22.54 13.58
C ARG A 54 -20.79 -21.11 13.35
N THR A 55 -22.06 -20.81 13.65
CA THR A 55 -22.60 -19.45 13.55
C THR A 55 -22.35 -18.60 14.80
N LEU A 56 -22.02 -19.24 15.91
CA LEU A 56 -21.37 -18.58 17.03
C LEU A 56 -19.92 -18.37 16.59
N GLU A 57 -19.66 -17.31 15.81
CA GLU A 57 -18.30 -16.85 15.60
C GLU A 57 -17.61 -16.81 16.97
N PRO A 58 -16.39 -17.37 17.12
CA PRO A 58 -15.62 -17.21 18.34
C PRO A 58 -15.58 -15.71 18.59
N GLN A 59 -16.25 -15.32 19.66
CA GLN A 59 -16.54 -13.95 19.98
C GLN A 59 -15.23 -13.13 19.87
N ALA A 60 -15.29 -11.95 19.23
CA ALA A 60 -14.15 -11.16 18.77
C ALA A 60 -13.05 -10.85 19.82
N TRP A 61 -13.26 -11.16 21.09
CA TRP A 61 -12.30 -11.07 22.20
C TRP A 61 -11.32 -12.24 22.29
N MET A 62 -11.53 -13.34 21.55
CA MET A 62 -10.57 -14.45 21.46
C MET A 62 -9.59 -14.32 20.28
N ARG A 63 -9.82 -13.40 19.32
CA ARG A 63 -8.81 -13.11 18.29
C ARG A 63 -7.65 -12.38 18.92
N SER A 64 -6.49 -13.01 18.85
CA SER A 64 -5.23 -12.39 19.26
C SER A 64 -5.03 -11.07 18.47
N PRO A 65 -4.47 -10.01 19.08
CA PRO A 65 -4.10 -8.79 18.36
C PRO A 65 -3.22 -9.06 17.12
N PHE A 66 -2.50 -10.19 17.12
CA PHE A 66 -1.61 -10.64 16.06
C PHE A 66 -2.29 -11.43 14.92
N GLU A 67 -3.55 -11.84 15.09
CA GLU A 67 -4.34 -12.52 14.04
C GLU A 67 -5.20 -11.54 13.23
N ARG A 68 -5.14 -10.24 13.56
CA ARG A 68 -5.74 -9.21 12.70
C ARG A 68 -4.89 -9.10 11.44
N ASP A 69 -5.54 -9.26 10.30
CA ASP A 69 -4.98 -8.85 9.01
C ASP A 69 -4.46 -7.41 9.20
N PRO A 70 -3.18 -7.11 8.89
CA PRO A 70 -2.64 -5.78 9.13
C PRO A 70 -3.55 -4.79 8.42
N GLU A 71 -4.16 -3.90 9.21
CA GLU A 71 -4.95 -2.79 8.70
C GLU A 71 -4.10 -2.10 7.63
N LYS A 72 -4.62 -1.94 6.41
CA LYS A 72 -3.90 -1.29 5.32
C LYS A 72 -3.29 -0.01 5.91
N PRO A 73 -1.97 0.22 5.77
CA PRO A 73 -1.37 1.44 6.26
C PRO A 73 -2.21 2.62 5.74
N GLU A 74 -2.63 3.50 6.64
CA GLU A 74 -3.27 4.76 6.24
C GLU A 74 -2.36 5.42 5.19
N GLU A 75 -2.97 5.92 4.11
CA GLU A 75 -2.21 6.65 3.09
C GLU A 75 -1.35 7.71 3.79
N PRO A 76 -0.03 7.76 3.51
CA PRO A 76 0.86 8.68 4.20
C PRO A 76 0.28 10.08 4.15
N GLN A 77 0.07 10.71 5.31
CA GLN A 77 -0.45 12.07 5.34
C GLN A 77 0.51 12.98 4.55
N PRO A 78 0.00 13.86 3.68
CA PRO A 78 0.83 14.72 2.86
C PRO A 78 1.68 15.63 3.76
N ILE A 79 2.99 15.45 3.68
CA ILE A 79 3.95 16.27 4.41
C ILE A 79 4.03 17.61 3.68
N ALA A 80 3.58 18.70 4.30
CA ALA A 80 3.52 20.02 3.68
C ALA A 80 4.88 20.53 3.14
N GLU A 81 5.98 20.04 3.72
CA GLU A 81 7.33 20.34 3.25
C GLU A 81 7.66 19.65 1.91
N LEU A 82 7.14 18.44 1.70
CA LEU A 82 7.34 17.69 0.46
C LEU A 82 6.64 18.38 -0.71
N ASP A 83 5.41 18.86 -0.51
CA ASP A 83 4.68 19.67 -1.50
C ASP A 83 5.42 20.97 -1.85
N ARG A 84 6.10 21.57 -0.86
CA ARG A 84 6.90 22.77 -1.07
C ARG A 84 8.13 22.48 -1.93
N ILE A 85 8.79 21.35 -1.68
CA ILE A 85 9.93 20.90 -2.48
C ILE A 85 9.47 20.62 -3.91
N ASP A 86 8.39 19.87 -4.08
CA ASP A 86 7.84 19.53 -5.40
C ASP A 86 7.49 20.78 -6.21
N ARG A 87 6.79 21.74 -5.59
CA ARG A 87 6.48 23.02 -6.22
C ARG A 87 7.74 23.80 -6.62
N THR A 88 8.81 23.73 -5.82
CA THR A 88 10.08 24.39 -6.13
C THR A 88 10.76 23.72 -7.34
N VAL A 89 10.73 22.39 -7.41
CA VAL A 89 11.25 21.62 -8.55
C VAL A 89 10.46 21.93 -9.83
N VAL A 90 9.13 21.93 -9.75
CA VAL A 90 8.26 22.25 -10.89
C VAL A 90 8.52 23.66 -11.42
N LEU A 91 8.62 24.65 -10.53
CA LEU A 91 8.92 26.03 -10.93
C LEU A 91 10.33 26.18 -11.49
N GLY A 92 11.34 25.54 -10.87
CA GLY A 92 12.72 25.56 -11.35
C GLY A 92 12.90 24.86 -12.71
N ALA A 93 12.07 23.87 -13.02
CA ALA A 93 12.06 23.21 -14.33
C ALA A 93 11.40 24.06 -15.42
N ALA A 94 10.55 25.02 -15.06
CA ALA A 94 9.76 25.79 -16.02
C ALA A 94 10.60 26.73 -16.90
N ASN A 95 11.62 27.38 -16.34
CA ASN A 95 12.50 28.28 -17.08
C ASN A 95 13.88 28.45 -16.40
N GLU A 96 14.86 28.88 -17.19
CA GLU A 96 16.25 29.06 -16.77
C GLU A 96 16.41 30.10 -15.65
N PHE A 97 15.55 31.13 -15.61
CA PHE A 97 15.57 32.15 -14.56
C PHE A 97 15.18 31.56 -13.20
N ASP A 98 14.06 30.85 -13.12
CA ASP A 98 13.61 30.18 -11.89
C ASP A 98 14.60 29.09 -11.47
N PHE A 99 15.20 28.36 -12.41
CA PHE A 99 16.32 27.47 -12.12
C PHE A 99 17.47 28.21 -11.42
N HIS A 100 17.96 29.29 -12.02
CA HIS A 100 19.13 30.01 -11.52
C HIS A 100 18.90 30.64 -10.15
N TYR A 101 17.73 31.24 -9.92
CA TYR A 101 17.45 31.99 -8.69
C TYR A 101 16.82 31.15 -7.56
N ARG A 102 16.18 30.01 -7.85
CA ARG A 102 15.51 29.20 -6.83
C ARG A 102 16.19 27.85 -6.61
N LEU A 103 16.42 27.11 -7.69
CA LEU A 103 16.86 25.70 -7.58
C LEU A 103 18.39 25.58 -7.47
N ARG A 104 19.15 26.38 -8.22
CA ARG A 104 20.61 26.37 -8.22
C ARG A 104 21.22 26.68 -6.84
N PRO A 105 20.74 27.66 -6.05
CA PRO A 105 21.28 27.91 -4.71
C PRO A 105 21.17 26.69 -3.80
N LEU A 106 20.05 25.96 -3.87
CA LEU A 106 19.84 24.73 -3.09
C LEU A 106 20.80 23.62 -3.54
N LEU A 107 20.92 23.40 -4.86
CA LEU A 107 21.88 22.43 -5.40
C LEU A 107 23.33 22.75 -5.03
N ARG A 108 23.73 24.03 -5.10
CA ARG A 108 25.07 24.49 -4.70
C ARG A 108 25.32 24.25 -3.22
N GLN A 109 24.33 24.52 -2.36
CA GLN A 109 24.46 24.28 -0.93
C GLN A 109 24.71 22.79 -0.65
N VAL A 110 23.90 21.90 -1.22
CA VAL A 110 24.06 20.44 -1.04
C VAL A 110 25.41 19.98 -1.59
N ALA A 111 25.84 20.49 -2.75
CA ALA A 111 27.13 20.15 -3.32
C ALA A 111 28.30 20.60 -2.43
N ALA A 112 28.25 21.83 -1.90
CA ALA A 112 29.27 22.35 -1.00
C ALA A 112 29.33 21.56 0.32
N GLU A 113 28.18 21.26 0.92
CA GLU A 113 28.09 20.47 2.16
C GLU A 113 28.65 19.04 1.96
N ARG A 114 28.34 18.39 0.84
CA ARG A 114 28.85 17.05 0.52
C ARG A 114 30.35 17.04 0.26
N LEU A 115 30.85 17.97 -0.56
CA LEU A 115 32.28 18.09 -0.86
C LEU A 115 33.10 18.39 0.39
N TYR A 116 32.61 19.30 1.23
CA TYR A 116 33.30 19.64 2.47
C TYR A 116 33.24 18.49 3.48
N GLY A 117 32.07 17.89 3.65
CA GLY A 117 31.84 16.82 4.64
C GLY A 117 32.58 15.52 4.33
N LEU A 118 32.69 15.14 3.05
CA LEU A 118 33.29 13.86 2.65
C LEU A 118 34.75 13.99 2.19
N HIS A 119 35.10 15.12 1.55
CA HIS A 119 36.41 15.31 0.91
C HIS A 119 37.21 16.47 1.47
N GLY A 120 36.64 17.29 2.37
CA GLY A 120 37.29 18.49 2.90
C GLY A 120 37.60 19.55 1.84
N VAL A 121 36.85 19.54 0.72
CA VAL A 121 37.04 20.46 -0.41
C VAL A 121 35.98 21.55 -0.36
N ASP A 122 36.39 22.82 -0.43
CA ASP A 122 35.49 23.96 -0.48
C ASP A 122 35.12 24.26 -1.94
N LEU A 123 33.82 24.28 -2.25
CA LEU A 123 33.31 24.46 -3.62
C LEU A 123 33.79 25.77 -4.28
N ASP A 124 33.94 26.83 -3.50
CA ASP A 124 34.28 28.16 -4.01
C ASP A 124 35.77 28.47 -3.88
N ARG A 125 36.45 27.93 -2.86
CA ARG A 125 37.90 28.16 -2.67
C ARG A 125 38.80 27.18 -3.42
N ASP A 126 38.33 25.95 -3.67
CA ASP A 126 39.11 24.88 -4.29
C ASP A 126 38.47 24.36 -5.61
N PRO A 127 38.19 25.21 -6.61
CA PRO A 127 37.47 24.82 -7.82
C PRO A 127 38.18 23.71 -8.62
N GLU A 128 39.52 23.76 -8.67
CA GLU A 128 40.35 22.76 -9.37
C GLU A 128 40.25 21.36 -8.73
N ARG A 129 39.97 21.29 -7.43
CA ARG A 129 39.77 20.01 -6.72
C ARG A 129 38.31 19.57 -6.72
N ALA A 130 37.37 20.52 -6.71
CA ALA A 130 35.94 20.23 -6.72
C ALA A 130 35.45 19.68 -8.07
N ARG A 131 35.92 20.24 -9.18
CA ARG A 131 35.51 19.84 -10.53
C ARG A 131 35.67 18.34 -10.84
N PRO A 132 36.83 17.69 -10.61
CA PRO A 132 36.99 16.28 -10.92
C PRO A 132 36.11 15.37 -10.03
N LEU A 133 35.79 15.79 -8.80
CA LEU A 133 34.92 15.04 -7.90
C LEU A 133 33.46 15.10 -8.37
N LEU A 134 32.97 16.31 -8.71
CA LEU A 134 31.60 16.51 -9.16
C LEU A 134 31.35 15.96 -10.58
N GLY A 135 32.37 16.02 -11.46
CA GLY A 135 32.25 15.76 -12.88
C GLY A 135 31.77 16.98 -13.67
N ASP A 136 32.05 17.00 -14.98
CA ASP A 136 31.86 18.20 -15.82
C ASP A 136 30.41 18.69 -15.90
N GLU A 137 29.44 17.78 -16.03
CA GLU A 137 28.02 18.16 -16.15
C GLU A 137 27.49 18.85 -14.88
N LEU A 138 27.77 18.27 -13.71
CA LEU A 138 27.35 18.84 -12.43
C LEU A 138 28.10 20.13 -12.13
N TRP A 139 29.41 20.17 -12.44
CA TRP A 139 30.24 21.36 -12.29
C TRP A 139 29.67 22.56 -13.08
N GLU A 140 29.26 22.36 -14.33
CA GLU A 140 28.68 23.43 -15.16
C GLU A 140 27.43 24.06 -14.52
N VAL A 141 26.68 23.31 -13.71
CA VAL A 141 25.52 23.79 -12.98
C VAL A 141 25.92 24.54 -11.71
N VAL A 142 26.82 23.98 -10.91
CA VAL A 142 27.14 24.50 -9.57
C VAL A 142 28.31 25.48 -9.54
N ARG A 143 29.08 25.64 -10.62
CA ARG A 143 30.24 26.56 -10.64
C ARG A 143 29.87 27.98 -10.23
N PRO A 144 30.69 28.68 -9.44
CA PRO A 144 30.35 29.99 -8.87
C PRO A 144 30.11 31.07 -9.94
N ASP A 145 30.87 31.01 -11.02
CA ASP A 145 30.93 31.94 -12.15
C ASP A 145 29.83 31.74 -13.21
N ARG A 146 28.88 30.82 -12.99
CA ARG A 146 27.79 30.59 -13.96
C ARG A 146 26.93 31.85 -14.11
N GLU A 147 26.90 32.41 -15.32
CA GLU A 147 26.01 33.51 -15.68
C GLU A 147 24.55 33.04 -15.82
N VAL A 148 23.61 33.97 -15.64
CA VAL A 148 22.19 33.73 -15.97
C VAL A 148 22.04 33.75 -17.48
N GLY A 149 21.51 32.68 -18.07
CA GLY A 149 21.18 32.66 -19.48
C GLY A 149 19.91 33.45 -19.81
N ARG A 150 19.12 32.97 -20.76
CA ARG A 150 17.93 33.70 -21.23
C ARG A 150 16.79 33.49 -20.25
N ARG A 151 16.08 34.57 -19.88
CA ARG A 151 14.95 34.48 -18.93
C ARG A 151 13.89 33.44 -19.34
N SER A 152 13.58 33.35 -20.63
CA SER A 152 12.64 32.37 -21.21
C SER A 152 13.34 31.11 -21.74
N GLY A 153 14.63 30.93 -21.43
CA GLY A 153 15.36 29.72 -21.75
C GLY A 153 14.79 28.52 -20.99
N PRO A 154 15.04 27.29 -21.48
CA PRO A 154 14.60 26.08 -20.80
C PRO A 154 15.26 25.97 -19.41
N GLY A 155 14.46 25.61 -18.40
CA GLY A 155 14.98 25.26 -17.07
C GLY A 155 15.65 23.89 -17.06
N LEU A 156 16.05 23.42 -15.87
CA LEU A 156 16.57 22.07 -15.69
C LEU A 156 15.39 21.09 -15.47
N PRO A 157 15.11 20.17 -16.40
CA PRO A 157 14.01 19.22 -16.24
C PRO A 157 14.26 18.29 -15.04
N ALA A 158 13.17 17.79 -14.43
CA ALA A 158 13.24 16.95 -13.23
C ALA A 158 14.14 15.71 -13.38
N ALA A 159 14.15 15.08 -14.56
CA ALA A 159 15.05 13.96 -14.85
C ALA A 159 16.53 14.37 -14.84
N GLY A 160 16.84 15.56 -15.37
CA GLY A 160 18.18 16.15 -15.30
C GLY A 160 18.58 16.44 -13.86
N LEU A 161 17.69 17.08 -13.09
CA LEU A 161 17.89 17.32 -11.66
C LEU A 161 18.17 16.02 -10.89
N ALA A 162 17.39 14.98 -11.12
CA ALA A 162 17.55 13.68 -10.47
C ALA A 162 18.92 13.06 -10.78
N ALA A 163 19.42 13.19 -12.01
CA ALA A 163 20.77 12.72 -12.37
C ALA A 163 21.87 13.49 -11.60
N HIS A 164 21.71 14.81 -11.45
CA HIS A 164 22.66 15.66 -10.71
C HIS A 164 22.66 15.32 -9.21
N VAL A 165 21.48 15.07 -8.63
CA VAL A 165 21.35 14.63 -7.24
C VAL A 165 21.96 13.23 -7.05
N GLY A 166 21.66 12.29 -7.95
CA GLY A 166 22.25 10.95 -7.90
C GLY A 166 23.77 10.96 -7.99
N ARG A 167 24.36 11.89 -8.75
CA ARG A 167 25.82 12.13 -8.77
C ARG A 167 26.33 12.62 -7.41
N LEU A 168 25.64 13.56 -6.77
CA LEU A 168 25.99 14.07 -5.44
C LEU A 168 25.88 13.02 -4.34
N GLU A 169 24.95 12.08 -4.47
CA GLU A 169 24.78 10.96 -3.54
C GLU A 169 25.88 9.90 -3.65
N GLN A 170 26.62 9.88 -4.75
CA GLN A 170 27.73 8.95 -5.01
C GLN A 170 29.12 9.52 -4.66
N LEU A 171 29.19 10.79 -4.26
CA LEU A 171 30.40 11.41 -3.72
C LEU A 171 30.83 10.75 -2.40
#